data_AF-A0A4R4XIW4-F1
#
_entry.id   AF-A0A4R4XIW4-F1
#
_cell.length_a   1.000
_cell.length_b   1.000
_cell.length_c   1.000
_cell.angle_alpha   90.00
_cell.angle_beta   90.00
_cell.angle_gamma   90.00
#
_symmetry.space_group_name_H-M   'P 1'
#
loop_
_entity.id
_entity.type
_entity.pdbx_description
1 polymer ?
#
loop_
_entity_poly.entity_id
_entity_poly.type
_entity_poly.pdbx_seq_one_letter_code
_entity_poly.pdbx_strand_id
1 'polypeptide(L)'
;LLPARDPGPERRAGAQGQDGRAPFVEGRWPAPLGLPLDRLGPDDGTAAGAVLRCPAVRVEDGRDALDLRVEAPDGVPLSTALWRNLGGFPEGAPYRSVGVEPMLGAVFDLAEAGPGDAAVVPSSGELTWRLVLAAERMV
;
A
#
# COMPACT_ATOMS: atom_id res chain seq x y z
N LEU A 1 -10.52 -3.60 1.44
CA LEU A 1 -9.27 -4.05 0.80
C LEU A 1 -8.88 -5.39 1.38
N LEU A 2 -8.91 -6.45 0.60
CA LEU A 2 -8.57 -7.80 1.08
C LEU A 2 -7.32 -8.30 0.35
N PRO A 3 -6.32 -8.86 1.07
CA PRO A 3 -5.27 -9.63 0.41
C PRO A 3 -5.88 -10.92 -0.17
N ALA A 4 -5.45 -11.31 -1.38
CA ALA A 4 -6.09 -12.39 -2.14
C ALA A 4 -6.01 -13.80 -1.50
N ARG A 5 -5.18 -14.01 -0.47
CA ARG A 5 -5.15 -15.20 0.42
C ARG A 5 -4.53 -14.81 1.75
N ASP A 6 -4.90 -15.51 2.83
CA ASP A 6 -4.43 -15.28 4.21
C ASP A 6 -2.90 -15.16 4.28
N PRO A 7 -2.35 -13.94 4.42
CA PRO A 7 -0.91 -13.75 4.55
C PRO A 7 -0.52 -14.04 5.99
N GLY A 8 0.47 -14.91 6.19
CA GLY A 8 0.94 -15.33 7.51
C GLY A 8 1.33 -14.20 8.49
N PRO A 9 1.84 -14.58 9.68
CA PRO A 9 1.91 -13.73 10.87
C PRO A 9 2.91 -12.56 10.82
N GLU A 10 3.70 -12.42 9.75
CA GLU A 10 4.76 -11.42 9.65
C GLU A 10 4.36 -10.31 8.68
N ARG A 11 3.76 -9.24 9.21
CA ARG A 11 3.44 -8.04 8.41
C ARG A 11 4.13 -6.85 9.04
N ARG A 12 4.97 -6.20 8.24
CA ARG A 12 5.56 -4.89 8.51
C ARG A 12 4.84 -3.93 7.59
N ALA A 13 4.10 -2.99 8.16
CA ALA A 13 3.41 -1.93 7.42
C ALA A 13 3.90 -0.58 7.90
N GLY A 14 4.75 0.06 7.09
CA GLY A 14 5.27 1.40 7.38
C GLY A 14 4.19 2.44 7.27
N ALA A 15 3.91 3.15 8.36
CA ALA A 15 2.86 4.15 8.36
C ALA A 15 3.39 5.54 8.69
N GLN A 16 3.00 6.51 7.87
CA GLN A 16 3.46 7.90 7.94
C GLN A 16 2.27 8.80 8.29
N GLY A 17 2.42 9.57 9.37
CA GLY A 17 1.44 10.55 9.85
C GLY A 17 1.44 11.87 9.04
N GLN A 18 0.49 12.74 9.41
CA GLN A 18 -0.07 13.89 8.67
C GLN A 18 0.89 14.75 7.82
N ASP A 19 2.17 14.89 8.17
CA ASP A 19 3.09 15.84 7.52
C ASP A 19 4.22 15.18 6.71
N GLY A 20 4.12 13.88 6.47
CA GLY A 20 5.15 13.15 5.72
C GLY A 20 6.49 12.98 6.46
N ARG A 21 6.51 13.25 7.77
CA ARG A 21 7.72 13.34 8.61
C ARG A 21 7.75 12.33 9.75
N ALA A 22 6.70 11.55 9.91
CA ALA A 22 6.64 10.53 10.96
C ALA A 22 7.50 9.32 10.54
N PRO A 23 8.27 8.73 11.47
CA PRO A 23 9.13 7.60 11.16
C PRO A 23 8.30 6.37 10.76
N PHE A 24 8.87 5.53 9.91
CA PHE A 24 8.37 4.19 9.63
C PHE A 24 8.18 3.39 10.93
N VAL A 25 6.98 2.84 11.13
CA VAL A 25 6.66 1.94 12.25
C VAL A 25 6.14 0.63 11.70
N GLU A 26 6.49 -0.49 12.32
CA GLU A 26 5.92 -1.79 11.98
C GLU A 26 4.64 -2.06 12.75
N GLY A 27 3.65 -2.63 12.09
CA GLY A 27 2.39 -3.00 12.73
C GLY A 27 1.64 -4.08 11.97
N ARG A 28 0.65 -4.66 12.65
CA ARG A 28 -0.13 -5.78 12.14
C ARG A 28 -1.30 -5.28 11.28
N TRP A 29 -1.43 -5.83 10.07
CA TRP A 29 -2.63 -5.64 9.25
C TRP A 29 -3.88 -6.25 9.93
N PRO A 30 -5.06 -5.59 9.88
CA PRO A 30 -5.37 -4.38 9.12
C PRO A 30 -5.19 -3.05 9.85
N ALA A 31 -4.65 -3.05 11.08
CA ALA A 31 -4.59 -1.86 11.91
C ALA A 31 -3.20 -1.58 12.51
N PRO A 32 -2.17 -1.32 11.68
CA PRO A 32 -0.79 -1.15 12.13
C PRO A 32 -0.57 0.05 13.06
N LEU A 33 -1.46 1.07 13.00
CA LEU A 33 -1.46 2.24 13.88
C LEU A 33 -2.66 2.27 14.85
N GLY A 34 -3.34 1.13 15.04
CA GLY A 34 -4.65 1.11 15.68
C GLY A 34 -5.77 1.72 14.83
N LEU A 35 -5.46 2.15 13.60
CA LEU A 35 -6.41 2.68 12.62
C LEU A 35 -6.82 1.55 11.64
N PRO A 36 -8.12 1.32 11.38
CA PRO A 36 -8.55 0.32 10.41
C PRO A 36 -8.26 0.82 8.98
N LEU A 37 -7.18 0.33 8.38
CA LEU A 37 -6.74 0.76 7.05
C LEU A 37 -7.37 -0.09 5.92
N ASP A 38 -8.01 -1.21 6.23
CA ASP A 38 -8.66 -2.09 5.25
C ASP A 38 -10.01 -1.56 4.73
N ARG A 39 -10.52 -0.45 5.30
CA ARG A 39 -11.87 0.07 5.04
C ARG A 39 -11.89 1.58 4.82
N LEU A 40 -12.67 2.02 3.84
CA LEU A 40 -13.02 3.42 3.65
C LEU A 40 -14.24 3.77 4.52
N GLY A 41 -14.00 4.16 5.78
CA GLY A 41 -15.04 4.55 6.74
C GLY A 41 -15.57 5.98 6.56
N PRO A 42 -16.37 6.48 7.52
CA PRO A 42 -16.66 7.91 7.68
C PRO A 42 -15.40 8.72 7.98
N ASP A 43 -15.48 10.04 7.82
CA ASP A 43 -14.41 10.94 8.23
C ASP A 43 -14.07 10.78 9.70
N ASP A 44 -12.78 10.63 10.00
CA ASP A 44 -12.25 10.53 11.37
C ASP A 44 -11.10 11.50 11.63
N GLY A 45 -10.81 12.39 10.68
CA GLY A 45 -9.78 13.41 10.79
C GLY A 45 -8.35 12.89 10.63
N THR A 46 -8.17 11.63 10.19
CA THR A 46 -6.82 11.03 10.07
C THR A 46 -6.38 10.83 8.63
N ALA A 47 -5.08 10.98 8.41
CA ALA A 47 -4.38 10.62 7.18
C ALA A 47 -3.22 9.68 7.55
N ALA A 48 -3.13 8.54 6.87
CA ALA A 48 -2.14 7.51 7.14
C ALA A 48 -1.72 6.79 5.85
N GLY A 49 -0.42 6.55 5.70
CA GLY A 49 0.14 5.61 4.75
C GLY A 49 0.32 4.21 5.35
N ALA A 50 0.41 3.18 4.53
CA ALA A 50 0.88 1.84 4.90
C ALA A 50 1.55 1.17 3.69
N VAL A 51 2.70 0.52 3.87
CA VAL A 51 3.27 -0.37 2.84
C VAL A 51 2.97 -1.82 3.18
N LEU A 52 2.22 -2.52 2.34
CA LEU A 52 1.92 -3.94 2.49
C LEU A 52 2.88 -4.77 1.65
N ARG A 53 3.65 -5.67 2.27
CA ARG A 53 4.49 -6.66 1.55
C ARG A 53 3.62 -7.75 0.90
N CYS A 54 2.79 -7.34 -0.06
CA CYS A 54 1.98 -8.22 -0.89
C CYS A 54 1.97 -7.69 -2.34
N PRO A 55 2.09 -8.59 -3.33
CA PRO A 55 2.08 -8.20 -4.75
C PRO A 55 0.67 -8.09 -5.32
N ALA A 56 -0.37 -8.48 -4.57
CA ALA A 56 -1.74 -8.52 -5.05
C ALA A 56 -2.73 -8.05 -3.98
N VAL A 57 -3.68 -7.23 -4.42
CA VAL A 57 -4.72 -6.65 -3.57
C VAL A 57 -6.04 -6.57 -4.33
N ARG A 58 -7.14 -6.62 -3.58
CA ARG A 58 -8.48 -6.39 -4.10
C ARG A 58 -9.13 -5.19 -3.42
N VAL A 59 -9.61 -4.26 -4.23
CA VAL A 59 -10.44 -3.13 -3.82
C VAL A 59 -11.90 -3.52 -4.05
N GLU A 60 -12.74 -3.34 -3.04
CA GLU A 60 -14.17 -3.63 -3.12
C GLU A 60 -14.94 -2.35 -2.81
N ASP A 61 -15.85 -1.97 -3.70
CA ASP A 61 -16.76 -0.84 -3.54
C ASP A 61 -18.20 -1.30 -3.85
N GLY A 62 -18.93 -1.63 -2.78
CA GLY A 62 -20.26 -2.21 -2.90
C GLY A 62 -20.23 -3.53 -3.67
N ARG A 63 -20.77 -3.52 -4.89
CA ARG A 63 -20.79 -4.69 -5.79
C ARG A 63 -19.66 -4.67 -6.81
N ASP A 64 -18.92 -3.58 -6.93
CA ASP A 64 -17.83 -3.47 -7.88
C ASP A 64 -16.51 -3.87 -7.19
N ALA A 65 -15.64 -4.55 -7.92
CA ALA A 65 -14.35 -4.97 -7.42
C ALA A 65 -13.25 -4.74 -8.45
N LEU A 66 -12.06 -4.39 -7.97
CA LEU A 66 -10.85 -4.20 -8.76
C LEU A 66 -9.72 -5.01 -8.12
N ASP A 67 -9.23 -6.02 -8.84
CA ASP A 67 -8.02 -6.77 -8.50
C ASP A 67 -6.81 -6.11 -9.16
N LEU A 68 -5.75 -5.91 -8.38
CA LEU A 68 -4.46 -5.42 -8.83
C LEU A 68 -3.40 -6.46 -8.47
N ARG A 69 -2.55 -6.83 -9.43
CA ARG A 69 -1.36 -7.67 -9.19
C ARG A 69 -0.15 -7.10 -9.90
N VAL A 70 0.91 -6.80 -9.15
CA VAL A 70 2.22 -6.49 -9.70
C VAL A 70 3.07 -7.75 -9.81
N GLU A 71 3.81 -7.87 -10.90
CA GLU A 71 4.72 -8.96 -11.20
C GLU A 71 6.07 -8.36 -11.61
N ALA A 72 7.15 -8.99 -11.15
CA ALA A 72 8.52 -8.66 -11.53
C ALA A 72 9.38 -9.94 -11.48
N PRO A 73 10.58 -9.92 -12.08
CA PRO A 73 11.56 -10.99 -11.93
C PRO A 73 11.85 -11.33 -10.46
N ASP A 74 12.30 -12.56 -10.22
CA ASP A 74 12.67 -13.04 -8.88
C ASP A 74 13.72 -12.13 -8.23
N GLY A 75 13.55 -11.87 -6.93
CA GLY A 75 14.44 -11.01 -6.14
C GLY A 75 14.13 -9.51 -6.20
N VAL A 76 13.21 -9.07 -7.07
CA VAL A 76 12.71 -7.68 -7.05
C VAL A 76 11.71 -7.54 -5.89
N PRO A 77 11.89 -6.58 -4.97
CA PRO A 77 10.92 -6.36 -3.90
C PRO A 77 9.59 -5.87 -4.48
N LEU A 78 8.50 -6.53 -4.09
CA LEU A 78 7.13 -6.15 -4.46
C LEU A 78 6.33 -5.82 -3.21
N SER A 79 5.60 -4.72 -3.27
CA SER A 79 4.67 -4.33 -2.23
C SER A 79 3.48 -3.57 -2.81
N THR A 80 2.57 -3.17 -1.94
CA THR A 80 1.47 -2.27 -2.25
C THR A 80 1.43 -1.17 -1.21
N ALA A 81 1.63 0.08 -1.62
CA ALA A 81 1.32 1.23 -0.79
C ALA A 81 -0.20 1.43 -0.72
N LEU A 82 -0.64 1.82 0.47
CA LEU A 82 -1.99 2.24 0.75
C LEU A 82 -1.91 3.63 1.38
N TRP A 83 -2.59 4.60 0.77
CA TRP A 83 -2.79 5.92 1.36
C TRP A 83 -4.25 6.08 1.72
N ARG A 84 -4.55 6.40 2.98
CA ARG A 84 -5.93 6.58 3.44
C ARG A 84 -6.03 7.93 4.14
N ASN A 85 -6.88 8.79 3.61
CA ASN A 85 -7.15 10.13 4.14
C ASN A 85 -8.65 10.27 4.34
N LEU A 86 -9.14 10.33 5.57
CA LEU A 86 -10.56 10.57 5.85
C LEU A 86 -10.71 11.89 6.60
N GLY A 87 -10.31 12.97 5.93
CA GLY A 87 -10.42 14.33 6.42
C GLY A 87 -9.23 14.80 7.28
N GLY A 88 -8.05 14.18 7.14
CA GLY A 88 -6.87 14.52 7.94
C GLY A 88 -5.81 15.39 7.25
N PHE A 89 -5.80 15.46 5.91
CA PHE A 89 -4.79 16.19 5.14
C PHE A 89 -5.35 16.79 3.84
N PRO A 90 -4.81 17.91 3.33
CA PRO A 90 -3.93 18.85 4.04
C PRO A 90 -4.69 19.64 5.11
N GLU A 91 -3.95 20.26 6.02
CA GLU A 91 -4.51 21.24 6.94
C GLU A 91 -5.24 22.36 6.16
N GLY A 92 -6.40 22.78 6.67
CA GLY A 92 -7.21 23.85 6.09
C GLY A 92 -8.10 23.45 4.91
N ALA A 93 -7.77 22.38 4.18
CA ALA A 93 -8.59 21.85 3.09
C ALA A 93 -8.57 20.32 3.03
N PRO A 94 -8.95 19.62 4.12
CA PRO A 94 -8.84 18.17 4.17
C PRO A 94 -9.84 17.50 3.23
N TYR A 95 -9.46 16.35 2.70
CA TYR A 95 -10.29 15.58 1.77
C TYR A 95 -10.38 14.10 2.16
N ARG A 96 -11.32 13.41 1.51
CA ARG A 96 -11.58 11.98 1.70
C ARG A 96 -11.08 11.18 0.49
N SER A 97 -10.14 10.27 0.69
CA SER A 97 -9.63 9.38 -0.35
C SER A 97 -9.02 8.09 0.21
N VAL A 98 -8.92 7.08 -0.67
CA VAL A 98 -8.00 5.96 -0.52
C VAL A 98 -7.23 5.75 -1.83
N GLY A 99 -5.92 5.64 -1.74
CA GLY A 99 -5.01 5.30 -2.83
C GLY A 99 -4.42 3.92 -2.60
N VAL A 100 -4.34 3.13 -3.66
CA VAL A 100 -3.75 1.78 -3.65
C VAL A 100 -2.74 1.72 -4.78
N GLU A 101 -1.47 1.54 -4.43
CA GLU A 101 -0.33 1.80 -5.30
C GLU A 101 0.59 0.59 -5.32
N PRO A 102 0.52 -0.28 -6.35
CA PRO A 102 1.48 -1.37 -6.49
C PRO A 102 2.89 -0.83 -6.69
N MET A 103 3.88 -1.43 -6.02
CA MET A 103 5.25 -0.90 -5.94
C MET A 103 6.32 -1.94 -6.31
N LEU A 104 7.40 -1.44 -6.91
CA LEU A 104 8.70 -2.10 -6.99
C LEU A 104 9.59 -1.58 -5.85
N GLY A 105 9.42 -2.14 -4.66
CA GLY A 105 10.06 -1.66 -3.43
C GLY A 105 9.24 -2.04 -2.20
N ALA A 106 9.68 -1.60 -1.02
CA ALA A 106 9.03 -1.88 0.26
C ALA A 106 9.03 -0.70 1.24
N VAL A 107 9.42 0.49 0.80
CA VAL A 107 9.42 1.75 1.56
C VAL A 107 8.96 2.90 0.67
N PHE A 108 8.47 4.00 1.26
CA PHE A 108 8.00 5.16 0.51
C PHE A 108 9.16 6.01 -0.05
N ASP A 109 10.21 6.24 0.75
CA ASP A 109 11.37 7.02 0.36
C ASP A 109 12.61 6.13 0.19
N LEU A 110 13.35 6.33 -0.90
CA LEU A 110 14.60 5.63 -1.17
C LEU A 110 15.65 5.87 -0.06
N ALA A 111 15.64 7.04 0.58
CA ALA A 111 16.55 7.36 1.68
C ALA A 111 16.32 6.48 2.93
N GLU A 112 15.14 5.89 3.06
CA GLU A 112 14.76 4.99 4.15
C GLU A 112 14.96 3.51 3.81
N ALA A 113 15.34 3.20 2.57
CA ALA A 113 15.46 1.83 2.08
C ALA A 113 16.63 1.09 2.73
N GLY A 114 16.35 -0.05 3.36
CA GLY A 114 17.36 -1.03 3.73
C GLY A 114 17.82 -1.89 2.56
N PRO A 115 18.82 -2.75 2.77
CA PRO A 115 19.22 -3.75 1.77
C PRO A 115 18.02 -4.60 1.33
N GLY A 116 17.70 -4.56 0.03
CA GLY A 116 16.60 -5.32 -0.56
C GLY A 116 15.22 -4.67 -0.48
N ASP A 117 15.09 -3.45 0.06
CA ASP A 117 13.81 -2.73 0.10
C ASP A 117 13.53 -1.91 -1.17
N ALA A 118 14.55 -1.67 -2.00
CA ALA A 118 14.40 -0.95 -3.26
C ALA A 118 14.69 -1.88 -4.45
N ALA A 119 13.91 -1.75 -5.52
CA ALA A 119 14.24 -2.37 -6.78
C ALA A 119 15.52 -1.75 -7.36
N VAL A 120 16.41 -2.60 -7.87
CA VAL A 120 17.68 -2.18 -8.46
C VAL A 120 17.65 -2.49 -9.95
N VAL A 121 18.00 -1.50 -10.78
CA VAL A 121 18.16 -1.73 -12.22
C VAL A 121 19.41 -2.60 -12.43
N PRO A 122 19.29 -3.79 -13.05
CA PRO A 122 20.42 -4.68 -13.28
C PRO A 122 21.43 -4.07 -14.27
N SER A 123 22.61 -4.69 -14.41
CA SER A 123 23.67 -4.22 -15.32
C SER A 123 23.28 -4.19 -16.80
N SER A 124 22.18 -4.85 -17.18
CA SER A 124 21.57 -4.72 -18.52
C SER A 124 20.96 -3.35 -18.77
N GLY A 125 20.73 -2.55 -17.73
CA GLY A 125 20.13 -1.22 -17.80
C GLY A 125 18.61 -1.22 -17.81
N GLU A 126 17.96 -2.39 -17.76
CA GLU A 126 16.51 -2.51 -17.87
C GLU A 126 15.93 -3.47 -16.83
N LEU A 127 14.84 -3.04 -16.18
CA LEU A 127 14.02 -3.87 -15.31
C LEU A 127 12.59 -3.91 -15.87
N THR A 128 12.16 -5.10 -16.32
CA THR A 128 10.79 -5.31 -16.81
C THR A 128 9.88 -5.75 -15.67
N TRP A 129 8.67 -5.19 -15.62
CA TRP A 129 7.63 -5.53 -14.66
C TRP A 129 6.27 -5.46 -15.34
N ARG A 130 5.23 -6.00 -14.68
CA ARG A 130 3.86 -6.02 -15.20
C ARG A 130 2.87 -5.67 -14.10
N LEU A 131 1.87 -4.86 -14.44
CA LEU A 131 0.66 -4.70 -13.65
C LEU A 131 -0.50 -5.38 -14.36
N VAL A 132 -1.17 -6.29 -13.67
CA VAL A 132 -2.40 -6.93 -14.11
C VAL A 132 -3.56 -6.30 -13.34
N LEU A 133 -4.56 -5.85 -14.07
CA LEU A 133 -5.79 -5.25 -13.54
C LEU A 133 -6.98 -6.08 -14.03
N ALA A 134 -7.88 -6.42 -13.11
CA ALA A 134 -9.17 -7.01 -13.45
C ALA A 134 -10.27 -6.29 -12.68
N ALA A 135 -11.31 -5.88 -13.39
CA ALA A 135 -12.49 -5.25 -12.79
C ALA A 135 -13.70 -6.15 -13.02
N GLU A 136 -14.50 -6.35 -11.97
CA GLU A 136 -15.73 -7.12 -12.06
C GLU A 136 -16.84 -6.49 -11.22
N ARG A 137 -18.08 -6.87 -11.57
CA ARG A 137 -19.24 -6.64 -10.72
C ARG A 137 -19.65 -7.97 -10.11
N MET A 138 -19.56 -8.05 -8.78
CA MET A 138 -19.98 -9.18 -7.97
C MET A 138 -21.50 -9.36 -8.04
N VAL A 139 -21.92 -10.63 -8.04
CA VAL A 139 -23.33 -11.07 -8.16
C VAL A 139 -24.04 -10.94 -6.83
#